data_AF-A0A375IVY5-F1
#
_entry.id   AF-A0A375IVY5-F1
#
_cell.length_a   1.000
_cell.length_b   1.000
_cell.length_c   1.000
_cell.angle_alpha   90.00
_cell.angle_beta   90.00
_cell.angle_gamma   90.00
#
_symmetry.space_group_name_H-M   'P 1'
#
loop_
_entity.id
_entity.type
_entity.pdbx_description
1 polymer ?
#
loop_
_entity_poly.entity_id
_entity_poly.type
_entity_poly.pdbx_seq_one_letter_code
_entity_poly.pdbx_strand_id
1 'polypeptide(L)'
;MAATKIHADDMPVPVLEPGDGKTKTGRLWTYVRDDRPAGSVDSPAVWFAYSPSRSGEYPQAHLKGFRGILQADAFAGYNSSYKDGDVQEAGCVAHARRKFHDL
;
A
#
# COMPACT_ATOMS: atom_id res chain seq x y z
N MET A 1 2.30 1.41 12.89
CA MET A 1 2.09 2.82 12.49
C MET A 1 1.00 3.42 13.36
N ALA A 2 1.14 4.68 13.77
CA ALA A 2 0.08 5.40 14.50
C ALA A 2 -0.66 6.34 13.54
N ALA A 3 -1.84 5.92 13.08
CA ALA A 3 -2.74 6.67 12.21
C ALA A 3 -4.16 6.08 12.32
N THR A 4 -5.20 6.89 12.16
CA THR A 4 -6.58 6.41 12.04
C THR A 4 -6.89 5.86 10.65
N LYS A 5 -6.23 6.41 9.61
CA LYS A 5 -6.29 5.96 8.23
C LYS A 5 -4.92 6.03 7.57
N ILE A 6 -4.62 5.04 6.73
CA ILE A 6 -3.48 5.07 5.81
C ILE A 6 -3.94 4.75 4.39
N HIS A 7 -3.32 5.41 3.42
CA HIS A 7 -3.43 5.06 2.01
C HIS A 7 -2.26 4.16 1.66
N ALA A 8 -2.51 3.05 0.97
CA ALA A 8 -1.47 2.13 0.54
C ALA A 8 -1.49 1.98 -0.98
N ASP A 9 -0.29 2.01 -1.56
CA ASP A 9 -0.06 1.77 -2.99
C ASP A 9 1.29 1.07 -3.18
N ASP A 10 1.49 0.49 -4.36
CA ASP A 10 2.78 -0.09 -4.75
C ASP A 10 3.12 0.29 -6.19
N MET A 11 4.41 0.56 -6.45
CA MET A 11 4.90 0.71 -7.82
C MET A 11 5.95 -0.37 -8.15
N PRO A 12 5.91 -0.95 -9.36
CA PRO A 12 6.99 -1.80 -9.83
C PRO A 12 8.27 -0.96 -10.02
N VAL A 13 9.39 -1.49 -9.55
CA VAL A 13 10.71 -0.86 -9.71
C VAL A 13 11.70 -1.86 -10.32
N PRO A 14 12.52 -1.47 -11.32
CA PRO A 14 13.60 -2.32 -11.81
C PRO A 14 14.72 -2.37 -10.77
N VAL A 15 15.12 -3.58 -10.40
CA VAL A 15 16.19 -3.83 -9.42
C VAL A 15 17.25 -4.71 -10.07
N LEU A 16 18.51 -4.35 -9.88
CA LEU A 16 19.64 -5.16 -10.36
C LEU A 16 19.58 -6.57 -9.77
N GLU A 17 19.88 -7.56 -10.60
CA GLU A 17 20.11 -8.94 -10.20
C GLU A 17 21.61 -9.24 -10.33
N PRO A 18 22.39 -9.07 -9.24
CA PRO A 18 23.85 -9.17 -9.31
C PRO A 18 24.28 -10.56 -9.76
N GLY A 19 25.19 -10.62 -10.73
CA GLY A 19 25.70 -11.87 -11.31
C GLY A 19 25.11 -12.23 -12.67
N ASP A 20 23.89 -11.77 -12.97
CA ASP A 20 23.17 -12.20 -14.19
C ASP A 20 23.09 -11.12 -15.28
N GLY A 21 23.57 -9.89 -15.00
CA GLY A 21 23.54 -8.77 -15.94
C GLY A 21 22.12 -8.31 -16.31
N LYS A 22 21.12 -8.69 -15.51
CA LYS A 22 19.70 -8.42 -15.73
C LYS A 22 19.10 -7.59 -14.60
N THR A 23 17.88 -7.13 -14.83
CA THR A 23 17.02 -6.53 -13.81
C THR A 23 15.82 -7.42 -13.56
N LYS A 24 15.40 -7.51 -12.29
CA LYS A 24 14.11 -8.06 -11.90
C LYS A 24 13.16 -6.97 -11.43
N THR A 25 11.86 -7.26 -11.46
CA THR A 25 10.82 -6.33 -10.99
C THR A 25 10.62 -6.50 -9.49
N GLY A 26 11.10 -5.54 -8.70
CA GLY A 26 10.73 -5.39 -7.29
C GLY A 26 9.50 -4.51 -7.12
N ARG A 27 9.08 -4.29 -5.87
CA ARG A 27 7.99 -3.40 -5.49
C ARG A 27 8.45 -2.39 -4.46
N LEU A 28 8.13 -1.12 -4.71
CA LEU A 28 8.22 -0.06 -3.72
C LEU A 28 6.80 0.25 -3.23
N TRP A 29 6.54 -0.12 -1.98
CA TRP A 29 5.29 0.14 -1.29
C TRP A 29 5.32 1.54 -0.70
N THR A 30 4.19 2.23 -0.73
CA THR A 30 4.02 3.56 -0.15
C THR A 30 2.84 3.52 0.80
N TYR A 31 3.07 3.90 2.06
CA TYR A 31 2.04 4.03 3.09
C TYR A 31 1.97 5.48 3.51
N VAL A 32 0.86 6.15 3.17
CA VAL A 32 0.69 7.59 3.38
C VAL A 32 -0.35 7.83 4.47
N ARG A 33 0.05 8.56 5.49
CA ARG A 33 -0.86 9.25 6.41
C ARG A 33 -0.95 10.70 5.96
N ASP A 34 -1.91 10.99 5.11
CA ASP A 34 -2.28 12.35 4.75
C ASP A 34 -3.79 12.39 4.50
N ASP A 35 -4.51 12.94 5.48
CA ASP A 35 -5.96 13.11 5.39
C ASP A 35 -6.37 14.57 5.54
N ARG A 36 -5.45 15.49 5.24
CA ARG A 36 -5.73 16.94 5.20
C ARG A 36 -6.90 17.29 4.27
N PRO A 37 -7.08 16.64 3.09
CA PRO A 37 -8.27 16.87 2.26
C PRO A 37 -9.60 16.53 2.94
N ALA A 38 -9.59 15.71 4.00
CA ALA A 38 -10.76 15.37 4.81
C ALA A 38 -10.77 16.10 6.17
N GLY A 39 -9.97 17.16 6.34
CA GLY A 39 -9.95 18.00 7.54
C GLY A 39 -9.08 17.49 8.69
N SER A 40 -8.22 16.49 8.47
CA SER A 40 -7.25 16.08 9.50
C SER A 40 -6.21 17.18 9.76
N VAL A 41 -5.88 17.37 11.03
CA VAL A 41 -4.80 18.26 11.51
C VAL A 41 -3.50 17.51 11.79
N ASP A 42 -3.48 16.18 11.62
CA ASP A 42 -2.29 15.38 11.81
C ASP A 42 -1.20 15.77 10.81
N SER A 43 0.06 15.80 11.26
CA SER A 43 1.18 16.03 10.35
C SER A 43 1.25 14.92 9.30
N PRO A 44 1.38 15.25 8.00
CA PRO A 44 1.46 14.26 6.96
C PRO A 44 2.74 13.42 7.13
N ALA A 45 2.66 12.14 6.82
CA ALA A 45 3.80 11.23 6.87
C ALA A 45 3.70 10.20 5.74
N VAL A 46 4.86 9.75 5.26
CA VAL A 46 4.97 8.66 4.30
C VAL A 46 6.02 7.67 4.76
N TRP A 47 5.72 6.38 4.64
CA TRP A 47 6.68 5.30 4.78
C TRP A 47 6.81 4.54 3.48
N PHE A 48 8.05 4.37 3.04
CA PHE A 48 8.40 3.55 1.89
C PHE A 48 8.99 2.22 2.36
N ALA A 49 8.56 1.13 1.75
CA ALA A 49 9.10 -0.20 2.00
C ALA A 49 9.40 -0.91 0.68
N TYR A 50 10.56 -1.54 0.58
CA TYR A 50 10.93 -2.35 -0.57
C TYR A 50 10.58 -3.82 -0.35
N SER A 51 10.19 -4.51 -1.43
CA SER A 51 10.13 -5.97 -1.46
C SER A 51 10.52 -6.53 -2.82
N PRO A 52 11.06 -7.76 -2.90
CA PRO A 52 11.50 -8.37 -4.15
C PRO A 52 10.34 -8.83 -5.07
N SER A 53 9.09 -8.85 -4.59
CA SER A 53 7.93 -9.24 -5.39
C SER A 53 6.66 -8.55 -4.87
N ARG A 54 5.52 -8.78 -5.53
CA ARG A 54 4.21 -8.26 -5.08
C ARG A 54 3.45 -9.22 -4.16
N SER A 55 4.12 -10.18 -3.52
CA SER A 55 3.44 -11.15 -2.64
C SER A 55 2.69 -10.45 -1.51
N GLY A 56 1.53 -10.98 -1.13
CA GLY A 56 0.72 -10.42 -0.03
C GLY A 56 1.42 -10.50 1.34
N GLU A 57 2.43 -11.36 1.50
CA GLU A 57 3.20 -11.48 2.75
C GLU A 57 3.89 -10.16 3.14
N TYR A 58 4.32 -9.36 2.17
CA TYR A 58 5.02 -8.09 2.41
C TYR A 58 4.09 -7.04 3.03
N PRO A 59 2.96 -6.64 2.39
CA PRO A 59 2.04 -5.70 3.01
C PRO A 59 1.46 -6.22 4.33
N GLN A 60 1.26 -7.53 4.49
CA GLN A 60 0.84 -8.12 5.76
C GLN A 60 1.89 -7.93 6.86
N ALA A 61 3.17 -8.14 6.56
CA ALA A 61 4.26 -7.88 7.50
C ALA A 61 4.42 -6.39 7.80
N HIS A 62 4.34 -5.52 6.78
CA HIS A 62 4.43 -4.07 6.91
C HIS A 62 3.32 -3.47 7.78
N LEU A 63 2.12 -4.02 7.67
CA LEU A 63 0.92 -3.58 8.38
C LEU A 63 0.69 -4.33 9.70
N LYS A 64 1.64 -5.17 10.14
CA LYS A 64 1.51 -5.91 11.39
C LYS A 64 1.27 -4.95 12.57
N GLY A 65 0.13 -5.15 13.25
CA GLY A 65 -0.28 -4.32 14.38
C GLY A 65 -0.83 -2.94 14.01
N PHE A 66 -1.04 -2.64 12.72
CA PHE A 66 -1.85 -1.50 12.32
C PHE A 66 -3.32 -1.77 12.67
N ARG A 67 -4.00 -0.75 13.18
CA ARG A 67 -5.44 -0.75 13.45
C ARG A 67 -6.04 0.53 12.91
N GLY A 68 -7.12 0.43 12.14
CA GLY A 68 -7.76 1.57 11.50
C GLY A 68 -8.16 1.31 10.05
N ILE A 69 -8.28 2.36 9.26
CA ILE A 69 -8.75 2.27 7.87
C ILE A 69 -7.56 2.11 6.92
N LEU A 70 -7.60 1.10 6.06
CA LEU A 70 -6.66 0.92 4.95
C LEU A 70 -7.35 1.26 3.63
N GLN A 71 -6.94 2.37 3.02
CA GLN A 71 -7.43 2.78 1.70
C GLN A 71 -6.49 2.29 0.60
N ALA A 72 -6.93 1.36 -0.25
CA ALA A 72 -6.07 0.70 -1.25
C ALA A 72 -6.78 0.41 -2.59
N ASP A 73 -6.05 -0.12 -3.56
CA ASP A 73 -6.50 -0.48 -4.92
C ASP A 73 -7.33 -1.78 -5.02
N ALA A 74 -7.73 -2.36 -3.87
CA ALA A 74 -8.33 -3.68 -3.74
C ALA A 74 -7.43 -4.84 -4.21
N PHE A 75 -6.10 -4.68 -4.12
CA PHE A 75 -5.17 -5.80 -4.30
C PHE A 75 -5.42 -6.92 -3.27
N ALA A 76 -5.66 -8.14 -3.77
CA ALA A 76 -6.00 -9.30 -2.93
C ALA A 76 -4.94 -9.66 -1.87
N GLY A 77 -3.70 -9.18 -2.01
CA GLY A 77 -2.66 -9.39 -0.99
C GLY A 77 -2.98 -8.73 0.36
N TYR A 78 -3.89 -7.77 0.41
CA TYR A 78 -4.38 -7.16 1.65
C TYR A 78 -5.47 -7.97 2.37
N ASN A 79 -6.09 -8.96 1.72
CA ASN A 79 -7.28 -9.64 2.25
C ASN A 79 -7.07 -10.25 3.63
N SER A 80 -5.88 -10.78 3.90
CA SER A 80 -5.55 -11.34 5.23
C SER A 80 -5.51 -10.28 6.32
N SER A 81 -5.13 -9.04 6.00
CA SER A 81 -5.06 -7.93 6.96
C SER A 81 -6.45 -7.53 7.49
N TYR A 82 -7.52 -7.83 6.76
CA TYR A 82 -8.90 -7.46 7.12
C TYR A 82 -9.61 -8.49 8.00
N LYS A 83 -9.10 -9.73 8.07
CA LYS A 83 -9.82 -10.87 8.66
C LYS A 83 -10.17 -10.70 10.14
N ASP A 84 -9.26 -10.06 10.88
CA ASP A 84 -9.39 -9.93 12.34
C ASP A 84 -10.24 -8.72 12.75
N GLY A 85 -10.71 -7.90 11.79
CA GLY A 85 -11.53 -6.70 12.04
C GLY A 85 -10.74 -5.49 12.57
N ASP A 86 -9.47 -5.67 12.92
CA ASP A 86 -8.55 -4.60 13.33
C ASP A 86 -8.30 -3.58 12.20
N VAL A 87 -8.39 -4.02 10.94
CA VAL A 87 -8.24 -3.17 9.76
C VAL A 87 -9.55 -3.13 8.97
N GLN A 88 -10.11 -1.94 8.81
CA GLN A 88 -11.27 -1.70 7.97
C GLN A 88 -10.82 -1.38 6.53
N GLU A 89 -11.35 -2.12 5.57
CA GLU A 89 -11.09 -1.88 4.16
C GLU A 89 -11.81 -0.62 3.65
N ALA A 90 -11.10 0.21 2.87
CA ALA A 90 -11.66 1.28 2.06
C ALA A 90 -11.11 1.23 0.62
N GLY A 91 -11.98 1.31 -0.38
CA GLY A 91 -11.57 1.34 -1.78
C GLY A 91 -11.00 2.71 -2.19
N CYS A 92 -9.88 2.72 -2.92
CA CYS A 92 -9.30 3.94 -3.46
C CYS A 92 -10.04 4.38 -4.75
N VAL A 93 -10.76 5.50 -4.67
CA VAL A 93 -11.54 6.04 -5.81
C VAL A 93 -10.66 6.46 -6.99
N ALA A 94 -9.43 6.92 -6.73
CA ALA A 94 -8.48 7.22 -7.80
C ALA A 94 -8.14 5.96 -8.64
N HIS A 95 -7.91 4.82 -7.98
CA HIS A 95 -7.69 3.54 -8.65
C HIS A 95 -8.95 3.02 -9.35
N ALA A 96 -10.11 3.17 -8.72
CA ALA A 96 -11.39 2.79 -9.35
C ALA A 96 -11.62 3.58 -10.65
N ARG A 97 -11.37 4.90 -10.63
CA ARG A 97 -11.57 5.79 -11.78
C ARG A 97 -10.73 5.40 -13.00
N ARG A 98 -9.49 4.92 -12.81
CA ARG A 98 -8.62 4.49 -13.94
C ARG A 98 -9.27 3.42 -14.81
N LYS A 99 -10.05 2.51 -14.21
CA LYS A 99 -10.77 1.44 -14.94
C LYS A 99 -11.88 1.95 -15.87
N PHE A 100 -12.34 3.18 -15.71
CA PHE A 100 -13.42 3.77 -16.49
C PHE A 100 -12.95 4.81 -17.52
N HIS A 101 -11.76 5.37 -17.36
CA HIS A 101 -11.26 6.47 -18.20
C HIS A 101 -9.98 6.17 -18.97
N ASP A 102 -9.16 5.21 -18.52
CA ASP A 102 -7.86 4.90 -19.14
C ASP A 102 -7.94 3.64 -20.05
N LEU A 103 -9.10 3.41 -20.69
CA LEU A 103 -9.34 2.33 -21.66
C LEU A 103 -8.63 2.60 -23.00
#